data_AF-A0A2V9K1R7-F1
#
_entry.id   AF-A0A2V9K1R7-F1
#
_cell.length_a   1.000
_cell.length_b   1.000
_cell.length_c   1.000
_cell.angle_alpha   90.00
_cell.angle_beta   90.00
_cell.angle_gamma   90.00
#
_symmetry.space_group_name_H-M   'P 1'
#
loop_
_entity.id
_entity.type
_entity.pdbx_description
1 polymer ?
#
loop_
_entity_poly.entity_id
_entity_poly.type
_entity_poly.pdbx_seq_one_letter_code
_entity_poly.pdbx_strand_id
1 'polypeptide(L)'
;MKRRSLCGLLCLLALGARPSRGGGKAAPRTWDDEAIASLEVPLAARAASARHVASDFYYRIPVRPIYKSYPVYHPDREPPGYWAWLQAQEPEIAWDASKLAADEDWIRAGEIVFDAPIGYGSSLRVEEVRDRAWYQKVGVPLARDGTMPFSR
;
A
#
# COMPACT_ATOMS: atom_id res chain seq x y z
N MET A 1 64.97 -23.73 27.34
CA MET A 1 65.11 -22.29 27.01
C MET A 1 64.88 -22.09 25.51
N LYS A 2 63.64 -21.81 25.07
CA LYS A 2 63.30 -21.28 23.73
C LYS A 2 62.01 -20.45 23.85
N ARG A 3 62.09 -19.15 23.51
CA ARG A 3 60.98 -18.19 23.43
C ARG A 3 60.36 -18.23 22.03
N ARG A 4 59.02 -18.16 21.90
CA ARG A 4 58.24 -17.63 20.75
C ARG A 4 56.86 -17.21 21.28
N SER A 5 56.58 -15.91 21.45
CA SER A 5 55.79 -15.00 20.58
C SER A 5 54.39 -15.52 20.23
N LEU A 6 53.31 -14.99 20.83
CA LEU A 6 52.53 -13.77 20.49
C LEU A 6 51.71 -13.91 19.20
N CYS A 7 50.38 -13.98 19.32
CA CYS A 7 49.42 -13.15 18.58
C CYS A 7 48.00 -13.60 18.88
N GLY A 8 47.20 -12.69 19.44
CA GLY A 8 45.75 -12.85 19.56
C GLY A 8 45.07 -12.71 18.21
N LEU A 9 43.97 -13.42 18.05
CA LEU A 9 43.04 -13.21 16.95
C LEU A 9 41.67 -12.93 17.54
N LEU A 10 41.36 -11.63 17.66
CA LEU A 10 40.04 -11.13 17.97
C LEU A 10 39.23 -11.17 16.66
N CYS A 11 38.38 -12.19 16.49
CA CYS A 11 37.45 -12.23 15.37
C CYS A 11 36.32 -11.21 15.60
N LEU A 12 36.47 -10.02 15.02
CA LEU A 12 35.37 -9.08 14.82
C LEU A 12 34.43 -9.64 13.74
N LEU A 13 33.30 -10.20 14.17
CA LEU A 13 32.14 -10.46 13.32
C LEU A 13 31.58 -9.11 12.87
N ALA A 14 32.03 -8.64 11.71
CA ALA A 14 31.36 -7.54 11.01
C ALA A 14 30.04 -8.06 10.44
N LEU A 15 28.94 -7.85 11.18
CA LEU A 15 27.60 -7.91 10.63
C LEU A 15 27.56 -6.95 9.44
N GLY A 16 27.43 -7.49 8.23
CA GLY A 16 27.29 -6.72 7.00
C GLY A 16 25.94 -6.03 6.92
N ALA A 17 25.69 -5.03 7.78
CA ALA A 17 24.70 -4.02 7.51
C ALA A 17 25.25 -3.17 6.35
N ARG A 18 24.83 -3.51 5.11
CA ARG A 18 25.14 -2.66 3.96
C ARG A 18 24.44 -1.31 4.21
N PRO A 19 25.17 -0.20 4.31
CA PRO A 19 24.54 1.11 4.38
C PRO A 19 23.74 1.28 3.09
N SER A 20 22.45 1.57 3.24
CA SER A 20 21.63 2.02 2.12
C SER A 20 22.28 3.32 1.63
N ARG A 21 22.91 3.29 0.45
CA ARG A 21 23.51 4.48 -0.13
C ARG A 21 22.38 5.45 -0.47
N GLY A 22 22.35 6.57 0.24
CA GLY A 22 21.60 7.76 -0.12
C GLY A 22 22.12 8.29 -1.45
N GLY A 23 21.27 8.22 -2.47
CA GLY A 23 21.47 8.71 -3.82
C GLY A 23 20.19 8.38 -4.54
N GLY A 24 19.40 9.41 -4.89
CA GLY A 24 17.98 9.35 -5.33
C GLY A 24 17.54 7.97 -5.76
N LYS A 25 17.01 7.19 -4.82
CA LYS A 25 16.78 5.76 -5.06
C LYS A 25 15.57 5.65 -5.96
N ALA A 26 15.78 5.27 -7.22
CA ALA A 26 14.71 4.69 -8.00
C ALA A 26 14.10 3.54 -7.19
N ALA A 27 12.77 3.52 -7.08
CA ALA A 27 12.08 2.45 -6.37
C ALA A 27 12.55 1.09 -6.92
N PRO A 28 12.86 0.10 -6.05
CA PRO A 28 13.34 -1.19 -6.50
C PRO A 28 12.30 -1.84 -7.42
N ARG A 29 12.76 -2.49 -8.49
CA ARG A 29 11.85 -3.26 -9.35
C ARG A 29 11.37 -4.50 -8.59
N THR A 30 10.07 -4.59 -8.41
CA THR A 30 9.38 -5.71 -7.75
C THR A 30 9.06 -6.85 -8.71
N TRP A 31 8.88 -6.55 -10.00
CA TRP A 31 8.58 -7.54 -11.03
C TRP A 31 9.77 -7.66 -11.99
N ASP A 32 10.71 -8.54 -11.68
CA ASP A 32 11.89 -8.81 -12.51
C ASP A 32 11.81 -10.24 -13.07
N ASP A 33 12.08 -10.44 -14.35
CA ASP A 33 11.84 -11.72 -15.02
C ASP A 33 12.74 -12.84 -14.45
N GLU A 34 14.00 -12.53 -14.13
CA GLU A 34 14.93 -13.50 -13.52
C GLU A 34 14.54 -13.79 -12.07
N ALA A 35 14.23 -12.75 -11.29
CA ALA A 35 13.80 -12.91 -9.91
C ALA A 35 12.50 -13.72 -9.82
N ILE A 36 11.49 -13.43 -10.65
CA ILE A 36 10.22 -14.16 -10.68
C ILE A 36 10.45 -15.64 -11.06
N ALA A 37 11.28 -15.93 -12.06
CA ALA A 37 11.61 -17.31 -12.44
C ALA A 37 12.28 -18.10 -11.30
N SER A 38 13.00 -17.41 -10.41
CA SER A 38 13.64 -18.02 -9.23
C SER A 38 12.67 -18.34 -8.08
N LEU A 39 11.44 -17.79 -8.10
CA LEU A 39 10.43 -18.02 -7.07
C LEU A 39 9.58 -19.27 -7.35
N GLU A 40 9.62 -19.81 -8.57
CA GLU A 40 8.83 -20.98 -8.94
C GLU A 40 9.44 -22.29 -8.42
N VAL A 41 8.62 -23.11 -7.77
CA VAL A 41 8.92 -24.53 -7.56
C VAL A 41 8.45 -25.34 -8.76
N PRO A 42 9.02 -26.54 -9.04
CA PRO A 42 8.58 -27.38 -10.14
C PRO A 42 7.06 -27.65 -10.08
N LEU A 43 6.34 -27.22 -11.12
CA LEU A 43 4.90 -27.43 -11.23
C LEU A 43 4.57 -28.88 -11.53
N ALA A 44 3.51 -29.40 -10.89
CA ALA A 44 3.11 -30.81 -10.98
C ALA A 44 2.84 -31.28 -12.42
N ALA A 45 2.32 -30.39 -13.27
CA ALA A 45 2.08 -30.65 -14.69
C ALA A 45 2.82 -29.60 -15.55
N ARG A 46 4.07 -29.91 -15.91
CA ARG A 46 4.95 -29.01 -16.67
C ARG A 46 4.35 -28.52 -18.00
N ALA A 47 3.48 -29.31 -18.62
CA ALA A 47 2.83 -28.94 -19.88
C ALA A 47 1.72 -27.88 -19.72
N ALA A 48 1.21 -27.68 -18.50
CA ALA A 48 0.14 -26.73 -18.18
C ALA A 48 0.60 -25.63 -17.21
N SER A 49 1.90 -25.34 -17.20
CA SER A 49 2.47 -24.33 -16.32
C SER A 49 1.93 -22.93 -16.62
N ALA A 50 1.57 -22.19 -15.56
CA ALA A 50 1.30 -20.77 -15.66
C ALA A 50 2.53 -20.04 -16.23
N ARG A 51 2.31 -19.01 -17.04
CA ARG A 51 3.37 -18.14 -17.53
C ARG A 51 3.18 -16.77 -16.92
N HIS A 52 4.20 -16.28 -16.23
CA HIS A 52 4.22 -14.90 -15.78
C HIS A 52 4.26 -13.95 -16.97
N VAL A 53 3.60 -12.80 -16.83
CA VAL A 53 3.74 -11.71 -17.80
C VAL A 53 5.17 -11.15 -17.72
N ALA A 54 5.73 -10.76 -18.86
CA ALA A 54 7.05 -10.15 -18.91
C ALA A 54 7.07 -8.84 -18.12
N SER A 55 8.22 -8.51 -17.55
CA SER A 55 8.43 -7.27 -16.78
C SER A 55 8.06 -6.01 -17.58
N ASP A 56 8.42 -5.96 -18.86
CA ASP A 56 8.04 -4.85 -19.75
C ASP A 56 6.52 -4.71 -19.92
N PHE A 57 5.76 -5.80 -19.84
CA PHE A 57 4.31 -5.73 -19.79
C PHE A 57 3.84 -5.19 -18.44
N TYR A 58 4.35 -5.73 -17.33
CA TYR A 58 3.97 -5.31 -15.97
C TYR A 58 4.15 -3.80 -15.76
N TYR A 59 5.31 -3.23 -16.14
CA TYR A 59 5.60 -1.81 -15.96
C TYR A 59 4.91 -0.89 -16.99
N ARG A 60 4.23 -1.43 -18.00
CA ARG A 60 3.34 -0.66 -18.89
C ARG A 60 1.91 -0.56 -18.36
N ILE A 61 1.55 -1.31 -17.32
CA ILE A 61 0.24 -1.22 -16.70
C ILE A 61 0.10 0.20 -16.09
N PRO A 62 -0.95 0.96 -16.43
CA PRO A 62 -1.16 2.28 -15.85
C PRO A 62 -1.28 2.20 -14.33
N VAL A 63 -0.60 3.11 -13.63
CA VAL A 63 -0.72 3.23 -12.17
C VAL A 63 -2.11 3.75 -11.84
N ARG A 64 -2.84 3.04 -10.98
CA ARG A 64 -4.17 3.48 -10.52
C ARG A 64 -4.00 4.74 -9.66
N PRO A 65 -4.67 5.86 -9.99
CA PRO A 65 -4.67 7.02 -9.11
C PRO A 65 -5.38 6.66 -7.81
N ILE A 66 -4.83 7.15 -6.70
CA ILE A 66 -5.51 7.12 -5.41
C ILE A 66 -6.10 8.51 -5.22
N TYR A 67 -7.42 8.59 -5.25
CA TYR A 67 -8.14 9.81 -4.94
C TYR A 67 -8.31 9.97 -3.44
N LYS A 68 -8.33 11.23 -3.01
CA LYS A 68 -8.72 11.61 -1.66
C LYS A 68 -10.13 11.09 -1.38
N SER A 69 -10.26 10.41 -0.26
CA SER A 69 -11.48 9.73 0.19
C SER A 69 -11.89 10.27 1.56
N TYR A 70 -13.17 10.21 1.88
CA TYR A 70 -13.73 10.90 3.04
C TYR A 70 -14.61 9.96 3.88
N PRO A 71 -14.68 10.13 5.21
CA PRO A 71 -15.44 9.20 6.04
C PRO A 71 -16.89 9.04 5.60
N VAL A 72 -17.38 7.80 5.58
CA VAL A 72 -18.82 7.54 5.44
C VAL A 72 -19.45 7.57 6.82
N TYR A 73 -20.32 8.55 7.06
CA TYR A 73 -21.09 8.66 8.30
C TYR A 73 -22.43 7.96 8.17
N HIS A 74 -22.91 7.36 9.26
CA HIS A 74 -24.33 7.04 9.39
C HIS A 74 -25.17 8.33 9.24
N PRO A 75 -26.33 8.31 8.55
CA PRO A 75 -27.14 9.51 8.30
C PRO A 75 -27.46 10.34 9.55
N ASP A 76 -27.77 9.68 10.67
CA ASP A 76 -28.07 10.35 11.95
C ASP A 76 -26.83 10.85 12.74
N ARG A 77 -25.61 10.60 12.25
CA ARG A 77 -24.33 10.94 12.93
C ARG A 77 -23.44 11.85 12.10
N GLU A 78 -23.87 12.18 10.89
CA GLU A 78 -23.13 13.04 9.97
C GLU A 78 -23.00 14.47 10.54
N PRO A 79 -21.80 15.09 10.48
CA PRO A 79 -21.64 16.48 10.86
C PRO A 79 -22.52 17.41 10.01
N PRO A 80 -23.12 18.47 10.59
CA PRO A 80 -23.94 19.41 9.84
C PRO A 80 -23.20 19.99 8.62
N GLY A 81 -23.84 19.92 7.44
CA GLY A 81 -23.30 20.45 6.19
C GLY A 81 -22.25 19.59 5.50
N TYR A 82 -21.81 18.47 6.11
CA TYR A 82 -20.78 17.60 5.54
C TYR A 82 -21.16 17.06 4.15
N TRP A 83 -22.39 16.60 3.97
CA TRP A 83 -22.85 16.09 2.68
C TRP A 83 -22.83 17.15 1.57
N ALA A 84 -23.32 18.35 1.86
CA ALA A 84 -23.32 19.45 0.90
C ALA A 84 -21.88 19.87 0.53
N TRP A 85 -20.99 19.90 1.51
CA TRP A 85 -19.56 20.14 1.28
C TRP A 85 -18.93 19.04 0.41
N LEU A 86 -19.23 17.76 0.70
CA LEU A 86 -18.70 16.62 -0.04
C LEU A 86 -19.13 16.65 -1.51
N GLN A 87 -20.39 16.99 -1.78
CA GLN A 87 -20.92 17.16 -3.14
C GLN A 87 -20.24 18.28 -3.94
N ALA A 88 -19.62 19.24 -3.26
CA ALA A 88 -18.90 20.36 -3.89
C ALA A 88 -17.40 20.07 -4.10
N GLN A 89 -16.89 18.91 -3.68
CA GLN A 89 -15.48 18.56 -3.86
C GLN A 89 -15.23 18.01 -5.27
N GLU A 90 -14.15 18.48 -5.89
CA GLU A 90 -13.60 17.86 -7.10
C GLU A 90 -12.64 16.72 -6.73
N PRO A 91 -12.54 15.66 -7.56
CA PRO A 91 -11.58 14.59 -7.33
C PRO A 91 -10.13 15.10 -7.27
N GLU A 92 -9.47 14.86 -6.13
CA GLU A 92 -8.07 15.23 -5.88
C GLU A 92 -7.21 13.96 -5.77
N ILE A 93 -6.06 13.93 -6.46
CA ILE A 93 -5.09 12.83 -6.34
C ILE A 93 -4.37 12.96 -4.99
N ALA A 94 -4.43 11.92 -4.17
CA ALA A 94 -3.96 11.93 -2.78
C ALA A 94 -2.43 11.89 -2.63
N TRP A 95 -1.69 11.44 -3.64
CA TRP A 95 -0.22 11.40 -3.60
C TRP A 95 0.42 11.43 -4.98
N ASP A 96 1.67 11.87 -5.05
CA ASP A 96 2.43 12.02 -6.30
C ASP A 96 3.89 11.61 -6.08
N ALA A 97 4.27 10.47 -6.66
CA ALA A 97 5.61 9.89 -6.51
C ALA A 97 6.73 10.83 -6.99
N SER A 98 6.46 11.71 -7.96
CA SER A 98 7.47 12.62 -8.52
C SER A 98 7.93 13.70 -7.55
N LYS A 99 7.17 13.91 -6.46
CA LYS A 99 7.45 14.91 -5.43
C LYS A 99 8.16 14.34 -4.19
N LEU A 100 8.39 13.02 -4.14
CA LEU A 100 8.99 12.36 -2.97
C LEU A 100 10.51 12.38 -3.09
N ALA A 101 11.19 13.00 -2.12
CA ALA A 101 12.65 13.12 -2.13
C ALA A 101 13.31 12.50 -0.89
N ALA A 102 12.74 12.73 0.29
CA ALA A 102 13.27 12.22 1.56
C ALA A 102 12.64 10.88 1.94
N ASP A 103 13.35 10.09 2.76
CA ASP A 103 12.84 8.81 3.27
C ASP A 103 11.52 9.01 4.05
N GLU A 104 11.38 10.12 4.78
CA GLU A 104 10.15 10.47 5.48
C GLU A 104 8.97 10.75 4.54
N ASP A 105 9.22 11.27 3.34
CA ASP A 105 8.17 11.48 2.34
C ASP A 105 7.65 10.15 1.81
N TRP A 106 8.56 9.19 1.61
CA TRP A 106 8.19 7.82 1.24
C TRP A 106 7.41 7.09 2.32
N ILE A 107 7.75 7.28 3.60
CA ILE A 107 6.99 6.71 4.72
C ILE A 107 5.57 7.28 4.74
N ARG A 108 5.42 8.60 4.68
CA ARG A 108 4.10 9.27 4.65
C ARG A 108 3.28 8.87 3.43
N ALA A 109 3.90 8.78 2.25
CA ALA A 109 3.22 8.30 1.05
C ALA A 109 2.80 6.83 1.18
N GLY A 110 3.62 6.00 1.81
CA GLY A 110 3.31 4.59 2.09
C GLY A 110 2.07 4.42 2.96
N GLU A 111 1.90 5.26 4.00
CA GLU A 111 0.69 5.29 4.83
C GLU A 111 -0.56 5.58 3.99
N ILE A 112 -0.51 6.57 3.09
CA ILE A 112 -1.63 6.92 2.19
C ILE A 112 -2.00 5.73 1.30
N VAL A 113 -1.00 5.07 0.70
CA VAL A 113 -1.20 3.91 -0.19
C VAL A 113 -1.78 2.72 0.58
N PHE A 114 -1.30 2.47 1.81
CA PHE A 114 -1.75 1.34 2.62
C PHE A 114 -3.19 1.52 3.12
N ASP A 115 -3.56 2.74 3.49
CA ASP A 115 -4.91 3.04 3.96
C ASP A 115 -5.93 3.22 2.82
N ALA A 116 -5.46 3.35 1.57
CA ALA A 116 -6.29 3.65 0.39
C ALA A 116 -7.44 2.64 0.18
N PRO A 117 -8.63 3.09 -0.25
CA PRO A 117 -9.68 2.17 -0.66
C PRO A 117 -9.20 1.25 -1.79
N ILE A 118 -9.52 -0.05 -1.68
CA ILE A 118 -9.18 -1.06 -2.70
C ILE A 118 -9.98 -0.81 -4.00
N GLY A 119 -11.16 -0.19 -3.89
CA GLY A 119 -11.98 0.25 -5.02
C GLY A 119 -12.93 1.39 -4.61
N TYR A 120 -13.44 2.12 -5.60
CA TYR A 120 -14.44 3.17 -5.43
C TYR A 120 -15.79 2.67 -5.97
N GLY A 121 -16.81 2.62 -5.11
CA GLY A 121 -18.18 2.24 -5.52
C GLY A 121 -18.39 0.78 -5.94
N SER A 122 -17.45 -0.12 -5.67
CA SER A 122 -17.55 -1.54 -6.07
C SER A 122 -18.43 -2.37 -5.14
N SER A 123 -18.44 -2.04 -3.85
CA SER A 123 -19.06 -2.87 -2.80
C SER A 123 -20.23 -2.19 -2.09
N LEU A 124 -20.25 -0.86 -2.08
CA LEU A 124 -21.28 -0.03 -1.45
C LEU A 124 -21.69 1.06 -2.42
N ARG A 125 -23.00 1.28 -2.54
CA ARG A 125 -23.55 2.38 -3.33
C ARG A 125 -23.86 3.56 -2.42
N VAL A 126 -23.77 4.77 -2.98
CA VAL A 126 -24.07 6.00 -2.23
C VAL A 126 -25.49 5.96 -1.67
N GLU A 127 -26.45 5.45 -2.44
CA GLU A 127 -27.86 5.40 -2.03
C GLU A 127 -28.08 4.52 -0.79
N GLU A 128 -27.29 3.44 -0.66
CA GLU A 128 -27.39 2.51 0.47
C GLU A 128 -26.85 3.15 1.76
N VAL A 129 -25.68 3.77 1.69
CA VAL A 129 -25.05 4.43 2.85
C VAL A 129 -25.73 5.74 3.24
N ARG A 130 -26.67 6.23 2.43
CA ARG A 130 -27.56 7.34 2.77
C ARG A 130 -28.90 6.87 3.36
N ASP A 131 -29.22 5.57 3.30
CA ASP A 131 -30.48 5.02 3.79
C ASP A 131 -30.36 4.46 5.22
N ARG A 132 -31.05 5.11 6.16
CA ARG A 132 -31.12 4.65 7.56
C ARG A 132 -31.68 3.23 7.69
N ALA A 133 -32.65 2.85 6.86
CA ALA A 133 -33.25 1.51 6.92
C ALA A 133 -32.25 0.43 6.50
N TRP A 134 -31.33 0.74 5.58
CA TRP A 134 -30.25 -0.15 5.19
C TRP A 134 -29.34 -0.48 6.38
N TYR A 135 -28.88 0.53 7.15
CA TYR A 135 -28.06 0.31 8.36
C TYR A 135 -28.76 -0.57 9.39
N GLN A 136 -30.06 -0.35 9.62
CA GLN A 136 -30.85 -1.17 10.55
C GLN A 136 -30.99 -2.62 10.08
N LYS A 137 -31.19 -2.81 8.78
CA LYS A 137 -31.36 -4.14 8.17
C LYS A 137 -30.08 -4.97 8.21
N VAL A 138 -28.95 -4.36 7.85
CA VAL A 138 -27.67 -5.10 7.70
C VAL A 138 -26.81 -5.07 8.96
N GLY A 139 -27.13 -4.20 9.92
CA GLY A 139 -26.43 -4.13 11.21
C GLY A 139 -24.98 -3.65 11.07
N VAL A 140 -24.72 -2.65 10.22
CA VAL A 140 -23.36 -2.12 10.00
C VAL A 140 -22.73 -1.66 11.32
N PRO A 141 -21.55 -2.17 11.70
CA PRO A 141 -20.78 -1.64 12.81
C PRO A 141 -20.32 -0.21 12.53
N LEU A 142 -20.52 0.68 13.51
CA LEU A 142 -20.07 2.06 13.47
C LEU A 142 -18.98 2.30 14.51
N ALA A 143 -18.02 3.15 14.19
CA ALA A 143 -17.11 3.71 15.17
C ALA A 143 -17.86 4.65 16.13
N ARG A 144 -17.20 5.03 17.22
CA ARG A 144 -17.79 5.90 18.27
C ARG A 144 -18.30 7.24 17.73
N ASP A 145 -17.63 7.77 16.71
CA ASP A 145 -17.97 9.02 16.04
C ASP A 145 -19.05 8.86 14.94
N GLY A 146 -19.55 7.65 14.73
CA GLY A 146 -20.59 7.35 13.75
C GLY A 146 -20.08 7.08 12.33
N THR A 147 -18.77 6.97 12.14
CA THR A 147 -18.17 6.58 10.85
C THR A 147 -18.24 5.07 10.63
N MET A 148 -18.28 4.65 9.36
CA MET A 148 -18.05 3.27 8.96
C MET A 148 -16.54 3.01 8.88
N PRO A 149 -15.95 2.22 9.79
CA PRO A 149 -14.49 2.11 9.91
C PRO A 149 -13.82 1.41 8.72
N PHE A 150 -14.60 0.72 7.88
CA PHE A 150 -14.12 -0.06 6.75
C PHE A 150 -14.50 0.56 5.38
N SER A 151 -15.02 1.79 5.35
CA SER A 151 -15.39 2.49 4.12
C SER A 151 -15.13 3.99 4.20
N ARG A 152 -14.70 4.57 3.08
CA ARG A 152 -14.44 6.00 2.89
C ARG A 152 -14.46 6.36 1.40
#